data_AF-A0A7F8QVE6-F1
#
_entry.id   AF-A0A7F8QVE6-F1
#
_cell.length_a   1.000
_cell.length_b   1.000
_cell.length_c   1.000
_cell.angle_alpha   90.00
_cell.angle_beta   90.00
_cell.angle_gamma   90.00
#
_symmetry.space_group_name_H-M   'P 1'
#
loop_
_entity.id
_entity.type
_entity.pdbx_description
1 polymer ?
#
loop_
_entity_poly.entity_id
_entity_poly.type
_entity_poly.pdbx_seq_one_letter_code
_entity_poly.pdbx_strand_id
1 'polypeptide(L)'
;MLQVTPGFKEKEGELLVRGPSVFREYWDKPEETKDAFTWDGWFKTGDTAVFKDGSYWIRGRTSVDIIKSGGYKVSALEVERLLLAHPSITDVAVIGVPDMTWGQRLTAVVTLQEGHSLSHRELKEWASAKDIFGSSNMISQQQEPLIS
;
A
#
# COMPACT_ATOMS: atom_id res chain seq x y z
N MET A 1 -8.67 -26.50 13.92
CA MET A 1 -9.44 -25.83 12.86
C MET A 1 -9.08 -24.35 12.90
N LEU A 2 -8.73 -23.72 11.78
CA LEU A 2 -8.54 -22.26 11.73
C LEU A 2 -9.90 -21.62 12.03
N GLN A 3 -10.00 -20.90 13.14
CA GLN A 3 -11.23 -20.22 13.52
C GLN A 3 -11.20 -18.82 12.89
N VAL A 4 -11.93 -18.66 11.80
CA VAL A 4 -12.07 -17.38 11.11
C VAL A 4 -13.32 -16.69 11.68
N THR A 5 -13.10 -15.73 12.55
CA THR A 5 -14.19 -14.95 13.15
C THR A 5 -14.33 -13.64 12.38
N PRO A 6 -15.48 -13.34 11.76
CA PRO A 6 -15.69 -12.04 11.13
C PRO A 6 -15.70 -10.97 12.22
N GLY A 7 -14.76 -10.02 12.15
CA GLY A 7 -14.67 -8.90 13.08
C GLY A 7 -15.80 -7.90 12.85
N PHE A 8 -15.70 -7.11 11.78
CA PHE A 8 -16.74 -6.17 11.36
C PHE A 8 -17.15 -6.48 9.92
N LYS A 9 -18.45 -6.71 9.68
CA LYS A 9 -18.96 -6.85 8.30
C LYS A 9 -18.83 -5.51 7.58
N GLU A 10 -18.36 -5.54 6.34
CA GLU A 10 -18.24 -4.38 5.43
C GLU A 10 -17.36 -3.21 5.91
N LYS A 11 -16.57 -3.41 6.97
CA LYS A 11 -15.64 -2.40 7.48
C LYS A 11 -14.20 -2.89 7.35
N GLU A 12 -13.30 -1.99 6.96
CA GLU A 12 -11.87 -2.27 6.91
C GLU A 12 -11.29 -2.39 8.33
N GLY A 13 -10.35 -3.33 8.50
CA GLY A 13 -9.59 -3.54 9.73
C GLY A 13 -8.35 -4.39 9.48
N GLU A 14 -7.49 -4.50 10.49
CA GLU A 14 -6.32 -5.37 10.42
C GLU A 14 -6.75 -6.85 10.41
N LEU A 15 -6.16 -7.63 9.52
CA LEU A 15 -6.35 -9.08 9.46
C LEU A 15 -5.49 -9.75 10.53
N LEU A 16 -6.16 -10.46 11.44
CA LEU A 16 -5.53 -11.25 12.49
C LEU A 16 -5.76 -12.74 12.24
N VAL A 17 -4.74 -13.56 12.47
CA VAL A 17 -4.81 -15.02 12.26
C VAL A 17 -4.41 -15.76 13.53
N ARG A 18 -5.16 -16.81 13.87
CA ARG A 18 -4.83 -17.72 14.96
C ARG A 18 -5.13 -19.16 14.54
N GLY A 19 -4.16 -20.04 14.71
CA GLY A 19 -4.31 -21.45 14.37
C GLY A 19 -3.00 -22.22 14.44
N PRO A 20 -3.05 -23.55 14.29
CA PRO A 20 -1.88 -24.42 14.41
C PRO A 20 -0.82 -24.20 13.31
N SER A 21 -1.18 -23.51 12.22
CA SER A 21 -0.28 -23.20 11.11
C SER A 21 0.49 -21.89 11.29
N VAL A 22 0.19 -21.09 12.32
CA VAL A 22 0.90 -19.85 12.60
C VAL A 22 2.29 -20.19 13.15
N PHE A 23 3.33 -19.52 12.65
CA PHE A 23 4.70 -19.72 13.10
C PHE A 23 4.87 -19.34 14.58
N ARG A 24 5.92 -19.87 15.23
CA ARG A 24 6.15 -19.63 16.66
C ARG A 24 6.79 -18.27 16.94
N GLU A 25 7.86 -17.95 16.21
CA GLU A 25 8.69 -16.78 16.46
C GLU A 25 9.47 -16.38 15.21
N TYR A 26 9.91 -15.12 15.17
CA TYR A 26 10.97 -14.70 14.28
C TYR A 26 12.32 -15.14 14.85
N TRP A 27 13.16 -15.74 14.01
CA TRP A 27 14.47 -16.23 14.40
C TRP A 27 15.35 -15.10 14.94
N ASP A 28 15.86 -15.27 16.16
CA ASP A 28 16.74 -14.32 16.86
C ASP A 28 16.15 -12.90 17.03
N LYS A 29 14.81 -12.82 17.09
CA LYS A 29 14.05 -11.56 17.13
C LYS A 29 12.92 -11.60 18.17
N PRO A 30 13.25 -11.60 19.48
CA PRO A 30 12.27 -11.75 20.55
C PRO A 30 11.31 -10.56 20.66
N GLU A 31 11.79 -9.33 20.46
CA GLU A 31 10.94 -8.13 20.55
C GLU A 31 9.98 -8.05 19.37
N GLU A 32 10.45 -8.29 18.13
CA GLU A 32 9.57 -8.33 16.96
C GLU A 32 8.58 -9.49 17.03
N THR A 33 8.97 -10.62 17.63
CA THR A 33 8.05 -11.72 17.91
C THR A 33 6.96 -11.24 18.86
N LYS A 34 7.31 -10.64 19.99
CA LYS A 34 6.34 -10.11 20.94
C LYS A 34 5.41 -9.08 20.29
N ASP A 35 5.97 -8.19 19.47
CA ASP A 35 5.23 -7.16 18.76
C ASP A 35 4.38 -7.71 17.62
N ALA A 36 4.62 -8.93 17.12
CA ALA A 36 3.82 -9.52 16.06
C ALA A 36 2.55 -10.22 16.55
N PHE A 37 2.45 -10.50 17.86
CA PHE A 37 1.28 -11.13 18.45
C PHE A 37 0.50 -10.17 19.36
N THR A 38 -0.81 -10.34 19.42
CA THR A 38 -1.64 -9.70 20.43
C THR A 38 -1.48 -10.40 21.78
N TRP A 39 -1.87 -9.73 22.86
CA TRP A 39 -1.78 -10.28 24.21
C TRP A 39 -2.59 -11.58 24.40
N ASP A 40 -3.64 -11.79 23.60
CA ASP A 40 -4.51 -12.97 23.59
C ASP A 40 -4.13 -14.02 22.52
N GLY A 41 -3.00 -13.85 21.85
CA GLY A 41 -2.36 -14.87 21.01
C GLY A 41 -2.79 -14.88 19.53
N TRP A 42 -3.25 -13.75 19.00
CA TRP A 42 -3.48 -13.58 17.56
C TRP A 42 -2.25 -13.02 16.87
N PHE A 43 -1.90 -13.56 15.71
CA PHE A 43 -0.84 -13.02 14.87
C PHE A 43 -1.36 -11.86 14.02
N LYS A 44 -0.65 -10.73 14.07
CA LYS A 44 -0.88 -9.54 13.24
C LYS A 44 -0.20 -9.75 11.89
N THR A 45 -0.98 -10.00 10.83
CA THR A 45 -0.39 -10.21 9.49
C THR A 45 0.20 -8.93 8.92
N GLY A 46 -0.23 -7.79 9.44
CA GLY A 46 0.10 -6.47 8.91
C GLY A 46 -0.65 -6.16 7.61
N ASP A 47 -1.74 -6.87 7.31
CA ASP A 47 -2.61 -6.59 6.17
C ASP A 47 -3.93 -5.97 6.63
N THR A 48 -4.44 -5.02 5.86
CA THR A 48 -5.79 -4.50 6.00
C THR A 48 -6.74 -5.34 5.16
N ALA A 49 -7.85 -5.77 5.71
CA ALA A 49 -8.86 -6.55 5.01
C ALA A 49 -10.27 -6.06 5.33
N VAL A 50 -11.21 -6.38 4.44
CA VAL A 50 -12.66 -6.23 4.67
C VAL A 50 -13.35 -7.57 4.47
N PHE A 51 -14.26 -7.92 5.37
CA PHE A 51 -15.11 -9.10 5.20
C PHE A 51 -16.41 -8.71 4.50
N LYS A 52 -16.60 -9.22 3.28
CA LYS A 52 -17.77 -8.96 2.42
C LYS A 52 -18.09 -10.20 1.59
N ASP A 53 -19.39 -10.49 1.41
CA ASP A 53 -19.88 -11.60 0.58
C ASP A 53 -19.29 -12.97 0.99
N GLY A 54 -19.13 -13.20 2.30
CA GLY A 54 -18.59 -14.45 2.84
C GLY A 54 -17.08 -14.63 2.65
N SER A 55 -16.38 -13.62 2.11
CA SER A 55 -14.95 -13.68 1.79
C SER A 55 -14.19 -12.49 2.40
N TYR A 56 -12.89 -12.67 2.63
CA TYR A 56 -11.99 -11.58 3.00
C TYR A 56 -11.35 -11.00 1.76
N TRP A 57 -11.39 -9.68 1.64
CA TRP A 57 -10.74 -8.92 0.58
C TRP A 57 -9.57 -8.15 1.18
N ILE A 58 -8.36 -8.44 0.71
CA ILE A 58 -7.14 -7.73 1.15
C ILE A 58 -7.09 -6.35 0.47
N ARG A 59 -6.81 -5.31 1.26
CA ARG A 59 -6.85 -3.88 0.87
C ARG A 59 -5.46 -3.23 0.90
N GLY A 60 -4.42 -3.99 1.20
CA GLY A 60 -3.04 -3.54 1.32
C GLY A 60 -2.45 -3.79 2.70
N ARG A 61 -1.33 -3.13 3.00
CA ARG A 61 -0.60 -3.25 4.28
C ARG A 61 -1.14 -2.28 5.34
N THR A 62 -1.26 -2.75 6.57
CA THR A 62 -1.56 -1.95 7.78
C THR A 62 -0.39 -1.03 8.12
N SER A 63 0.84 -1.51 7.94
CA SER A 63 2.02 -0.64 7.95
C SER A 63 1.97 0.24 6.70
N VAL A 64 1.83 1.54 6.89
CA VAL A 64 1.88 2.48 5.77
C VAL A 64 3.32 2.55 5.28
N ASP A 65 3.55 2.18 4.03
CA ASP A 65 4.83 2.39 3.36
C ASP A 65 5.00 3.89 3.09
N ILE A 66 5.62 4.59 4.06
CA ILE A 66 5.87 6.02 3.99
C ILE A 66 7.19 6.29 3.28
N ILE A 67 7.09 6.93 2.11
CA ILE A 67 8.24 7.45 1.35
C ILE A 67 8.52 8.86 1.85
N LYS A 68 9.78 9.13 2.21
CA LYS A 68 10.24 10.46 2.66
C LYS A 68 10.94 11.15 1.50
N SER A 69 10.22 12.05 0.83
CA SER A 69 10.71 12.81 -0.33
C SER A 69 10.71 14.30 0.01
N GLY A 70 11.89 14.95 0.02
CA GLY A 70 11.98 16.42 0.15
C GLY A 70 11.43 17.00 1.45
N GLY A 71 11.42 16.23 2.54
CA GLY A 71 10.81 16.63 3.81
C GLY A 71 9.32 16.31 3.91
N TYR A 72 8.70 15.80 2.85
CA TYR A 72 7.32 15.31 2.84
C TYR A 72 7.26 13.82 3.12
N LYS A 73 6.17 13.40 3.77
CA LYS A 73 5.83 11.99 3.99
C LYS A 73 4.70 11.63 3.06
N VAL A 74 4.96 10.73 2.12
CA VAL A 74 3.96 10.27 1.14
C VAL A 74 3.65 8.80 1.40
N SER A 75 2.38 8.45 1.46
CA SER A 75 1.92 7.06 1.57
C SER A 75 1.97 6.39 0.20
N ALA A 76 2.80 5.37 0.03
CA ALA A 76 2.84 4.58 -1.21
C ALA A 76 1.45 3.98 -1.52
N LEU A 77 0.79 3.43 -0.49
CA LEU A 77 -0.54 2.83 -0.60
C LEU A 77 -1.61 3.80 -1.11
N GLU A 78 -1.52 5.08 -0.73
CA GLU A 78 -2.45 6.11 -1.21
C GLU A 78 -2.26 6.38 -2.70
N VAL A 79 -0.99 6.50 -3.13
CA VAL A 79 -0.64 6.67 -4.54
C VAL A 79 -1.04 5.44 -5.36
N GLU A 80 -0.76 4.23 -4.87
CA GLU A 80 -1.15 2.96 -5.52
C GLU A 80 -2.66 2.89 -5.73
N ARG A 81 -3.46 3.13 -4.68
CA ARG A 81 -4.93 3.08 -4.77
C ARG A 81 -5.48 4.05 -5.82
N LEU A 82 -4.87 5.23 -5.94
CA LEU A 82 -5.30 6.24 -6.91
C LEU A 82 -4.92 5.86 -8.35
N LEU A 83 -3.72 5.30 -8.54
CA LEU A 83 -3.28 4.82 -9.86
C LEU A 83 -4.08 3.58 -10.28
N LEU A 84 -4.36 2.65 -9.37
CA LEU A 84 -5.23 1.49 -9.62
C LEU A 84 -6.65 1.86 -10.01
N ALA A 85 -7.13 3.06 -9.65
CA ALA A 85 -8.44 3.53 -10.08
C ALA A 85 -8.48 3.94 -11.57
N HIS A 86 -7.33 4.03 -12.25
CA HIS A 86 -7.28 4.34 -13.67
C HIS A 86 -7.76 3.12 -14.50
N PRO A 87 -8.72 3.28 -15.44
CA PRO A 87 -9.28 2.16 -16.22
C PRO A 87 -8.28 1.37 -17.07
N SER A 88 -7.05 1.87 -17.23
CA SER A 88 -6.01 1.29 -18.09
C SER A 88 -4.95 0.56 -17.28
N ILE A 89 -4.98 0.62 -15.95
CA ILE A 89 -4.00 0.00 -15.06
C ILE A 89 -4.63 -1.26 -14.46
N THR A 90 -3.92 -2.40 -14.59
CA THR A 90 -4.29 -3.66 -13.94
C THR A 90 -3.64 -3.83 -12.58
N ASP A 91 -2.42 -3.31 -12.43
CA ASP A 91 -1.65 -3.43 -11.19
C ASP A 91 -0.65 -2.28 -11.04
N VAL A 92 -0.26 -1.97 -9.81
CA VAL A 92 0.75 -0.93 -9.53
C VAL A 92 1.49 -1.21 -8.24
N ALA A 93 2.77 -0.86 -8.23
CA ALA A 93 3.58 -0.78 -7.02
C ALA A 93 4.27 0.59 -6.94
N VAL A 94 4.27 1.21 -5.76
CA VAL A 94 4.93 2.50 -5.52
C VAL A 94 6.07 2.32 -4.52
N ILE A 95 7.26 2.74 -4.91
CA ILE A 95 8.47 2.61 -4.11
C ILE A 95 9.23 3.93 -4.01
N GLY A 96 9.95 4.09 -2.91
CA GLY A 96 10.87 5.21 -2.69
C GLY A 96 12.28 4.84 -3.14
N VAL A 97 12.71 5.34 -4.30
CA VAL A 97 14.06 5.11 -4.82
C VAL A 97 15.01 6.14 -4.22
N PRO A 98 16.21 5.77 -3.72
CA PRO A 98 17.16 6.73 -3.17
C PRO A 98 17.48 7.87 -4.15
N ASP A 99 17.52 9.10 -3.64
CA ASP A 99 17.73 10.30 -4.44
C ASP A 99 18.58 11.32 -3.67
N MET A 100 19.58 11.91 -4.34
CA MET A 100 20.53 12.84 -3.73
C MET A 100 19.92 14.19 -3.33
N THR A 101 18.85 14.61 -4.02
CA THR A 101 18.18 15.89 -3.77
C THR A 101 17.05 15.72 -2.76
N TRP A 102 16.33 14.61 -2.86
CA TRP A 102 15.06 14.43 -2.16
C TRP A 102 15.09 13.37 -1.06
N GLY A 103 16.22 12.68 -0.88
CA GLY A 103 16.34 11.51 -0.02
C GLY A 103 15.73 10.27 -0.67
N GLN A 104 14.44 10.33 -0.98
CA GLN A 104 13.75 9.33 -1.80
C GLN A 104 12.91 10.00 -2.88
N ARG A 105 12.93 9.47 -4.10
CA ARG A 105 12.06 9.83 -5.20
C ARG A 105 10.93 8.80 -5.30
N LEU A 106 9.69 9.27 -5.41
CA LEU A 106 8.55 8.39 -5.65
C LEU A 106 8.64 7.81 -7.06
N THR A 107 8.54 6.49 -7.14
CA THR A 107 8.58 5.73 -8.40
C THR A 107 7.41 4.77 -8.43
N ALA A 108 6.61 4.83 -9.49
CA ALA A 108 5.47 3.94 -9.70
C ALA A 108 5.79 2.99 -10.86
N VAL A 109 5.63 1.69 -10.62
CA VAL A 109 5.70 0.65 -11.64
C VAL A 109 4.27 0.22 -11.93
N VAL A 110 3.82 0.40 -13.18
CA VAL A 110 2.43 0.17 -13.58
C VAL A 110 2.34 -0.97 -14.58
N THR A 111 1.37 -1.86 -14.39
CA THR A 111 0.97 -2.84 -15.40
C THR A 111 -0.30 -2.35 -16.06
N LEU A 112 -0.34 -2.35 -17.40
CA LEU A 112 -1.48 -1.89 -18.16
C LEU A 112 -2.42 -3.04 -18.54
N GLN A 113 -3.68 -2.71 -18.82
CA GLN A 113 -4.60 -3.63 -19.48
C GLN A 113 -4.09 -4.00 -20.88
N GLU A 114 -4.36 -5.22 -21.32
CA GLU A 114 -3.96 -5.67 -22.65
C GLU A 114 -4.56 -4.78 -23.74
N GLY A 115 -3.74 -4.34 -24.70
CA GLY A 115 -4.16 -3.43 -25.77
C GLY A 115 -4.31 -1.97 -25.36
N HIS A 116 -4.09 -1.61 -24.09
CA HIS A 116 -4.04 -0.22 -23.66
C HIS A 116 -2.62 0.31 -23.72
N SER A 117 -2.51 1.60 -24.06
CA SER A 117 -1.28 2.38 -23.89
C SER A 117 -1.58 3.56 -22.98
N LEU A 118 -0.62 3.91 -22.14
CA LEU A 118 -0.76 5.07 -21.26
C LEU A 118 0.54 5.86 -21.29
N SER A 119 0.46 7.11 -21.73
CA SER A 119 1.60 8.01 -21.72
C SER A 119 1.83 8.59 -20.33
N HIS A 120 3.07 8.98 -20.06
CA HIS A 120 3.45 9.70 -18.85
C HIS A 120 2.59 10.95 -18.61
N ARG A 121 2.23 11.67 -19.69
CA ARG A 121 1.41 12.87 -19.60
C ARG A 121 -0.01 12.55 -19.13
N GLU A 122 -0.65 11.54 -19.72
CA GLU A 122 -2.00 11.12 -19.33
C GLU A 122 -2.04 10.66 -17.88
N LEU A 123 -1.01 9.93 -17.42
CA LEU A 123 -0.93 9.51 -16.04
C LEU A 123 -0.75 10.69 -15.07
N LYS A 124 0.06 11.69 -15.45
CA LYS A 124 0.20 12.94 -14.67
C LYS A 124 -1.10 13.73 -14.60
N GLU A 125 -1.84 13.81 -15.70
CA GLU A 125 -3.14 14.48 -15.76
C GLU A 125 -4.16 13.77 -14.86
N TRP A 126 -4.21 12.43 -14.90
CA TRP A 126 -5.04 11.63 -13.99
C TRP A 126 -4.70 11.88 -12.52
N ALA A 127 -3.40 11.82 -12.19
CA ALA A 127 -2.86 12.06 -10.87
C ALA A 127 -3.22 13.46 -10.33
N SER A 128 -3.12 14.48 -11.18
CA SER A 128 -3.43 15.87 -10.82
C SER A 128 -4.94 16.10 -10.66
N ALA A 129 -5.77 15.46 -11.49
CA ALA A 129 -7.23 15.60 -11.45
C ALA A 129 -7.89 14.96 -10.22
N LYS A 130 -7.22 14.00 -9.59
CA LYS A 130 -7.69 13.29 -8.39
C LYS A 130 -7.16 13.88 -7.08
N ASP A 131 -6.44 15.00 -7.16
CA ASP A 131 -5.94 15.78 -6.03
C ASP A 131 -5.18 14.93 -4.99
N ILE A 132 -4.15 14.19 -5.45
CA ILE A 132 -3.24 13.38 -4.60
C ILE A 132 -2.68 14.22 -3.43
N PHE A 133 -2.65 15.54 -3.57
CA PHE A 133 -2.07 16.45 -2.60
C PHE A 133 -3.00 17.64 -2.45
N GLY A 134 -3.60 17.82 -1.27
CA GLY A 134 -4.34 19.03 -0.89
C GLY A 134 -3.44 20.28 -0.80
N SER A 135 -2.77 20.59 -1.91
CA SER A 135 -1.91 21.73 -2.20
C SER A 135 -1.46 21.55 -3.65
N SER A 136 -2.05 22.33 -4.56
CA SER A 136 -1.73 22.40 -6.00
C SER A 136 -0.27 22.77 -6.36
N ASN A 137 0.70 22.54 -5.47
CA ASN A 137 2.09 22.96 -5.58
C ASN A 137 3.14 21.82 -5.58
N MET A 138 2.77 20.56 -5.32
CA MET A 138 3.80 19.51 -5.16
C MET A 138 4.25 18.81 -6.45
N ILE A 139 3.41 18.77 -7.49
CA ILE A 139 3.81 18.23 -8.81
C ILE A 139 4.25 19.36 -9.76
N SER A 140 3.79 20.60 -9.51
CA SER A 140 4.15 21.77 -10.33
C SER A 140 5.59 22.26 -10.08
N GLN A 141 6.26 21.77 -9.03
CA GLN A 141 7.70 21.97 -8.85
C GLN A 141 8.45 20.64 -8.69
N GLN A 142 8.80 20.06 -9.85
CA GLN A 142 9.98 19.22 -10.07
C GLN A 142 10.05 17.86 -9.37
N GLN A 143 9.18 16.92 -9.75
CA GLN A 143 9.57 15.51 -9.87
C GLN A 143 8.78 14.86 -11.02
N GLU A 144 9.48 14.38 -12.04
CA GLU A 144 8.89 13.40 -12.96
C GLU A 144 9.01 12.03 -12.30
N PRO A 145 7.91 11.30 -12.03
CA PRO A 145 8.02 9.89 -11.71
C PRO A 145 8.73 9.21 -12.88
N LEU A 146 9.86 8.54 -12.61
CA LEU A 146 10.51 7.70 -13.61
C LEU A 146 9.63 6.46 -13.77
N ILE A 147 8.86 6.41 -14.85
CA ILE A 147 8.09 5.23 -15.23
C ILE A 147 9.00 4.45 -16.19
N SER A 148 9.55 3.33 -15.73
CA SER A 148 10.32 2.39 -16.56
C SER A 148 9.42 1.29 -17.10
#